data_AF-A0A7S2RKS0-F1
#
_entry.id   AF-A0A7S2RKS0-F1
#
_cell.length_a   1.000
_cell.length_b   1.000
_cell.length_c   1.000
_cell.angle_alpha   90.00
_cell.angle_beta   90.00
_cell.angle_gamma   90.00
#
_symmetry.space_group_name_H-M   'P 1'
#
loop_
_entity.id
_entity.type
_entity.pdbx_description
1 polymer ?
#
loop_
_entity_poly.entity_id
_entity_poly.type
_entity_poly.pdbx_seq_one_letter_code
_entity_poly.pdbx_strand_id
1 'polypeptide(L)'
;PDQPFYAGSNQQSEVEDIAWRLGLDFADWVDALRFDKTLQRPVWNRAQIVEVGMDDRIKIAFSQGLYTEVWKDRMDPEVAKEHSKTQQDESWRQELCPGDRVDCQDPPPYAKWYNSTVLEVKYELNATSGLRERMLHIGYRIYHSQGEEEDPRGCRYDGWAAKWYNST
;
A
#
# COMPACT_ATOMS: atom_id res chain seq x y z
N PRO A 1 47.70 15.71 -14.30
CA PRO A 1 46.96 14.48 -14.63
C PRO A 1 45.47 14.71 -14.35
N ASP A 2 44.75 15.12 -15.39
CA ASP A 2 43.32 15.34 -15.35
C ASP A 2 42.59 14.00 -15.20
N GLN A 3 41.77 13.87 -14.17
CA GLN A 3 40.86 12.73 -14.04
C GLN A 3 39.71 12.90 -15.04
N PRO A 4 39.30 11.83 -15.75
CA PRO A 4 38.15 11.91 -16.63
C PRO A 4 36.86 12.06 -15.81
N PHE A 5 36.06 13.06 -16.21
CA PHE A 5 34.69 13.29 -15.73
C PHE A 5 33.82 12.08 -16.12
N TYR A 6 33.29 11.34 -15.15
CA TYR A 6 32.32 10.26 -15.38
C TYR A 6 30.97 10.86 -15.78
N ALA A 7 30.80 11.18 -17.06
CA ALA A 7 29.54 11.66 -17.63
C ALA A 7 28.60 10.53 -18.12
N GLY A 8 29.04 9.27 -18.07
CA GLY A 8 28.37 8.14 -18.74
C GLY A 8 27.23 7.47 -17.96
N SER A 9 27.18 7.57 -16.63
CA SER A 9 26.20 6.83 -15.83
C SER A 9 24.79 7.44 -15.84
N ASN A 10 24.69 8.78 -15.94
CA ASN A 10 23.42 9.49 -15.77
C ASN A 10 22.55 9.46 -17.04
N GLN A 11 23.17 9.46 -18.22
CA GLN A 11 22.45 9.39 -19.50
C GLN A 11 21.87 7.99 -19.75
N GLN A 12 22.59 6.94 -19.35
CA GLN A 12 22.12 5.58 -19.53
C GLN A 12 20.89 5.27 -18.66
N SER A 13 20.87 5.74 -17.42
CA SER A 13 19.70 5.57 -16.53
C SER A 13 18.47 6.34 -17.03
N GLU A 14 18.65 7.52 -17.64
CA GLU A 14 17.56 8.31 -18.20
C GLU A 14 16.94 7.64 -19.43
N VAL A 15 17.79 7.10 -20.33
CA VAL A 15 17.33 6.35 -21.51
C VAL A 15 16.58 5.08 -21.08
N GLU A 16 17.08 4.37 -20.07
CA GLU A 16 16.41 3.19 -19.52
C GLU A 16 15.07 3.52 -18.84
N ASP A 17 14.96 4.67 -18.17
CA ASP A 17 13.69 5.12 -17.58
C ASP A 17 12.66 5.47 -18.65
N ILE A 18 13.07 6.24 -19.67
CA ILE A 18 12.21 6.58 -20.81
C ILE A 18 11.74 5.33 -21.54
N ALA A 19 12.65 4.39 -21.82
CA ALA A 19 12.30 3.14 -22.48
C ALA A 19 11.31 2.30 -21.65
N TRP A 20 11.50 2.22 -20.34
CA TRP A 20 10.56 1.55 -19.45
C TRP A 20 9.18 2.22 -19.48
N ARG A 21 9.12 3.55 -19.37
CA ARG A 21 7.87 4.32 -19.43
C ARG A 21 7.12 4.07 -20.74
N LEU A 22 7.82 4.17 -21.88
CA LEU A 22 7.26 3.88 -23.20
C LEU A 22 6.80 2.42 -23.37
N GLY A 23 7.39 1.50 -22.62
CA GLY A 23 7.03 0.08 -22.62
C GLY A 23 5.81 -0.31 -21.79
N LEU A 24 5.27 0.58 -20.94
CA LEU A 24 4.10 0.26 -20.09
C LEU A 24 2.86 -0.12 -20.90
N ASP A 25 2.22 -1.23 -20.57
CA ASP A 25 1.05 -1.74 -21.27
C ASP A 25 -0.07 -2.17 -20.29
N PHE A 26 -1.21 -2.56 -20.85
CA PHE A 26 -2.33 -3.10 -20.08
C PHE A 26 -1.88 -4.24 -19.14
N ALA A 27 -2.45 -4.23 -17.94
CA ALA A 27 -2.18 -5.15 -16.84
C ALA A 27 -0.80 -5.05 -16.17
N ASP A 28 0.10 -4.19 -16.66
CA ASP A 28 1.35 -3.89 -15.96
C ASP A 28 1.08 -3.24 -14.60
N TRP A 29 1.96 -3.52 -13.66
CA TRP A 29 1.94 -2.94 -12.33
C TRP A 29 2.94 -1.80 -12.22
N VAL A 30 2.54 -0.75 -11.51
CA VAL A 30 3.36 0.45 -11.26
C VAL A 30 3.14 0.92 -9.83
N ASP A 31 4.09 1.70 -9.31
CA ASP A 31 3.86 2.50 -8.11
C ASP A 31 3.42 3.90 -8.56
N ALA A 32 2.32 4.40 -8.02
CA ALA A 32 1.80 5.71 -8.38
C ALA A 32 1.38 6.54 -7.15
N LEU A 33 1.56 7.86 -7.25
CA LEU A 33 1.16 8.78 -6.20
C LEU A 33 -0.36 9.01 -6.25
N ARG A 34 -1.00 8.93 -5.09
CA ARG A 34 -2.40 9.32 -4.91
C ARG A 34 -2.56 10.24 -3.71
N PHE A 35 -3.61 11.04 -3.69
CA PHE A 35 -3.96 11.81 -2.50
C PHE A 35 -4.81 10.96 -1.55
N ASP A 36 -4.26 10.63 -0.39
CA ASP A 36 -5.00 9.90 0.63
C ASP A 36 -5.87 10.86 1.44
N LYS A 37 -7.19 10.73 1.31
CA LYS A 37 -8.16 11.60 2.00
C LYS A 37 -8.17 11.40 3.52
N THR A 38 -7.79 10.21 3.98
CA THR A 38 -7.66 9.89 5.40
C THR A 38 -6.41 10.58 5.94
N LEU A 39 -5.26 10.45 5.28
CA LEU A 39 -4.02 11.06 5.77
C LEU A 39 -3.84 12.53 5.36
N GLN A 40 -4.72 13.08 4.52
CA GLN A 40 -4.65 14.43 3.95
C GLN A 40 -3.28 14.74 3.33
N ARG A 41 -2.66 13.74 2.68
CA ARG A 41 -1.35 13.88 2.06
C ARG A 41 -1.20 12.94 0.85
N PRO A 42 -0.28 13.23 -0.07
CA PRO A 42 0.11 12.30 -1.11
C PRO A 42 0.78 11.05 -0.51
N VAL A 43 0.42 9.88 -1.01
CA VAL A 43 1.02 8.59 -0.64
C VAL A 43 1.31 7.77 -1.89
N TRP A 44 2.42 7.07 -1.90
CA TRP A 44 2.71 6.08 -2.93
C TRP A 44 1.87 4.84 -2.70
N ASN A 45 1.33 4.29 -3.77
CA ASN A 45 0.53 3.09 -3.72
C ASN A 45 0.67 2.31 -5.02
N ARG A 46 0.59 0.99 -4.93
CA ARG A 46 0.67 0.12 -6.08
C ARG A 46 -0.62 0.21 -6.89
N ALA A 47 -0.50 0.26 -8.21
CA ALA A 47 -1.62 0.37 -9.13
C ALA A 47 -1.40 -0.51 -10.36
N GLN A 48 -2.49 -1.00 -10.94
CA GLN A 48 -2.47 -1.74 -12.19
C GLN A 48 -2.95 -0.84 -13.33
N ILE A 49 -2.29 -0.92 -14.48
CA ILE A 49 -2.76 -0.27 -15.71
C ILE A 49 -3.99 -1.03 -16.22
N VAL A 50 -5.14 -0.36 -16.21
CA VAL A 50 -6.42 -0.94 -16.66
C VAL A 50 -6.82 -0.49 -18.06
N GLU A 51 -6.17 0.56 -18.59
CA GLU A 51 -6.42 1.08 -19.93
C GLU A 51 -5.20 1.86 -20.43
N VAL A 52 -4.85 1.71 -21.71
CA VAL A 52 -3.81 2.51 -22.38
C VAL A 52 -4.50 3.43 -23.38
N GLY A 53 -4.37 4.74 -23.17
CA GLY A 53 -4.93 5.76 -24.04
C GLY A 53 -4.11 5.92 -25.33
N MET A 54 -4.74 6.49 -26.35
CA MET A 54 -4.08 6.82 -27.62
C MET A 54 -3.15 8.04 -27.54
N ASP A 55 -3.15 8.76 -26.41
CA ASP A 55 -2.47 10.03 -26.20
C ASP A 55 -1.37 9.96 -25.14
N ASP A 56 -0.63 8.84 -25.13
CA ASP A 56 0.45 8.56 -24.18
C ASP A 56 0.04 8.58 -22.70
N ARG A 57 -1.27 8.57 -22.41
CA ARG A 57 -1.80 8.43 -21.06
C ARG A 57 -2.14 6.98 -20.74
N ILE A 58 -2.03 6.65 -19.46
CA ILE A 58 -2.41 5.36 -18.91
C ILE A 58 -3.48 5.59 -17.84
N LYS A 59 -4.49 4.71 -17.80
CA LYS A 59 -5.47 4.68 -16.73
C LYS A 59 -5.02 3.63 -15.74
N ILE A 60 -4.85 4.04 -14.49
CA ILE A 60 -4.39 3.18 -13.41
C ILE A 60 -5.48 2.99 -12.37
N ALA A 61 -5.58 1.77 -11.83
CA ALA A 61 -6.44 1.44 -10.70
C ALA A 61 -5.57 1.07 -9.49
N PHE A 62 -5.71 1.81 -8.39
CA PHE A 62 -4.95 1.54 -7.16
C PHE A 62 -5.42 0.26 -6.48
N SER A 63 -4.47 -0.52 -5.97
CA SER A 63 -4.70 -1.77 -5.24
C SER A 63 -5.42 -1.56 -3.90
N GLN A 64 -5.15 -0.46 -3.20
CA GLN A 64 -5.81 -0.12 -1.94
C GLN A 64 -6.71 1.10 -2.08
N GLY A 65 -7.86 1.07 -1.40
CA GLY A 65 -8.79 2.20 -1.27
C GLY A 65 -10.04 2.08 -2.14
N LEU A 66 -11.00 2.98 -1.93
CA LEU A 66 -12.20 3.06 -2.75
C LEU A 66 -11.79 3.49 -4.15
N TYR A 67 -11.90 2.58 -5.12
CA TYR A 67 -11.56 2.72 -6.54
C TYR A 67 -11.55 4.17 -7.03
N THR A 68 -10.35 4.75 -7.11
CA THR A 68 -10.11 5.94 -7.90
C THR A 68 -9.26 5.52 -9.07
N GLU A 69 -9.90 5.07 -10.14
CA GLU A 69 -9.22 4.99 -11.43
C GLU A 69 -8.83 6.41 -11.83
N VAL A 70 -7.57 6.62 -12.20
CA VAL A 70 -7.08 7.93 -12.60
C VAL A 70 -6.29 7.81 -13.89
N TRP A 71 -6.47 8.79 -14.77
CA TRP A 71 -5.61 8.95 -15.93
C TRP A 71 -4.34 9.68 -15.52
N LYS A 72 -3.20 9.14 -15.96
CA LYS A 72 -1.87 9.65 -15.72
C LYS A 72 -1.10 9.74 -17.03
N ASP A 73 -0.26 10.76 -17.15
CA ASP A 73 0.74 10.79 -18.23
C ASP A 73 1.77 9.69 -17.96
N ARG A 74 2.20 8.99 -19.00
CA ARG A 74 3.21 7.93 -18.90
C ARG A 74 4.58 8.45 -18.43
N MET A 75 4.87 9.72 -18.72
CA MET A 75 6.04 10.46 -18.26
C MET A 75 5.82 11.20 -16.93
N ASP A 76 4.66 11.04 -16.28
CA ASP A 76 4.40 11.65 -14.98
C ASP A 76 5.44 11.13 -13.95
N PRO A 77 6.18 12.02 -13.27
CA PRO A 77 7.12 11.63 -12.22
C PRO A 77 6.42 10.98 -11.01
N GLU A 78 5.10 11.11 -10.91
CA GLU A 78 4.24 10.42 -9.95
C GLU A 78 3.90 8.98 -10.35
N VAL A 79 4.49 8.47 -11.44
CA VAL A 79 4.47 7.05 -11.83
C VAL A 79 5.90 6.52 -11.77
N ALA A 80 6.09 5.40 -11.10
CA ALA A 80 7.37 4.77 -10.86
C ALA A 80 7.29 3.25 -11.08
N LYS A 81 8.47 2.62 -11.22
CA LYS A 81 8.58 1.17 -11.36
C LYS A 81 7.90 0.48 -10.18
N GLU A 82 7.23 -0.64 -10.44
CA GLU A 82 6.63 -1.48 -9.41
C GLU A 82 7.64 -1.72 -8.28
N HIS A 83 7.18 -1.59 -7.04
CA HIS A 83 7.96 -1.79 -5.81
C HIS A 83 9.11 -0.79 -5.59
N SER A 84 9.35 0.18 -6.48
CA SER A 84 10.41 1.18 -6.25
C SER A 84 10.10 2.19 -5.15
N LYS A 85 8.83 2.32 -4.76
CA LYS A 85 8.32 3.24 -3.73
C LYS A 85 7.52 2.54 -2.65
N THR A 86 6.91 1.38 -2.91
CA THR A 86 6.03 0.68 -1.94
C THR A 86 6.64 -0.56 -1.28
N GLN A 87 7.79 -1.06 -1.75
CA GLN A 87 8.35 -2.36 -1.30
C GLN A 87 8.54 -2.47 0.22
N GLN A 88 9.06 -1.42 0.87
CA GLN A 88 9.29 -1.44 2.31
C GLN A 88 7.99 -1.45 3.12
N ASP A 89 6.92 -0.86 2.58
CA ASP A 89 5.63 -0.79 3.26
C ASP A 89 4.79 -2.07 3.06
N GLU A 90 5.05 -2.84 2.01
CA GLU A 90 4.25 -4.01 1.64
C GLU A 90 4.78 -5.33 2.24
N SER A 91 6.11 -5.55 2.28
CA SER A 91 6.67 -6.87 2.58
C SER A 91 6.26 -7.38 3.97
N TRP A 92 6.39 -6.54 5.00
CA TRP A 92 6.05 -6.93 6.38
C TRP A 92 4.55 -7.22 6.55
N ARG A 93 3.67 -6.59 5.76
CA ARG A 93 2.22 -6.81 5.84
C ARG A 93 1.84 -8.19 5.30
N GLN A 94 2.56 -8.65 4.28
CA GLN A 94 2.35 -9.99 3.70
C GLN A 94 2.80 -11.10 4.65
N GLU A 95 3.73 -10.79 5.55
CA GLU A 95 4.27 -11.72 6.55
C GLU A 95 3.39 -11.85 7.81
N LEU A 96 2.41 -10.95 8.02
CA LEU A 96 1.56 -10.94 9.22
C LEU A 96 0.76 -12.23 9.39
N CYS A 97 0.85 -12.86 10.55
CA CYS A 97 0.17 -14.12 10.89
C CYS A 97 -0.80 -13.94 12.07
N PRO A 98 -1.80 -14.84 12.25
CA PRO A 98 -2.63 -14.84 13.45
C PRO A 98 -1.77 -14.90 14.72
N GLY A 99 -2.05 -14.00 15.67
CA GLY A 99 -1.28 -13.79 16.90
C GLY A 99 -0.31 -12.60 16.85
N ASP A 100 0.02 -12.10 15.65
CA ASP A 100 0.92 -10.95 15.52
C ASP A 100 0.32 -9.69 16.12
N ARG A 101 1.17 -8.88 16.74
CA ARG A 101 0.80 -7.59 17.32
C ARG A 101 1.08 -6.48 16.34
N VAL A 102 0.05 -5.68 16.09
CA VAL A 102 0.11 -4.55 15.17
C VAL A 102 -0.53 -3.34 15.82
N ASP A 103 -0.02 -2.16 15.49
CA ASP A 103 -0.67 -0.91 15.86
C ASP A 103 -1.60 -0.49 14.73
N CYS A 104 -2.86 -0.24 15.08
CA CYS A 104 -3.86 0.23 14.13
C CYS A 104 -4.32 1.62 14.50
N GLN A 105 -4.43 2.48 13.49
CA GLN A 105 -4.94 3.83 13.66
C GLN A 105 -6.41 3.89 13.23
N ASP A 106 -7.25 4.51 14.05
CA ASP A 106 -8.58 4.91 13.60
C ASP A 106 -8.46 5.92 12.45
N PRO A 107 -9.35 5.86 11.44
CA PRO A 107 -9.41 6.93 10.45
C PRO A 107 -9.69 8.28 11.15
N PRO A 108 -9.27 9.41 10.56
CA PRO A 108 -9.60 10.72 11.06
C PRO A 108 -11.12 10.91 11.19
N PRO A 109 -11.57 11.81 12.08
CA PRO A 109 -10.76 12.84 12.73
C PRO A 109 -10.01 12.39 13.99
N TYR A 110 -10.32 11.21 14.54
CA TYR A 110 -9.83 10.81 15.86
C TYR A 110 -8.37 10.35 15.85
N ALA A 111 -7.92 9.69 14.77
CA ALA A 111 -6.52 9.32 14.54
C ALA A 111 -5.85 8.59 15.72
N LYS A 112 -6.64 7.88 16.54
CA LYS A 112 -6.18 7.18 17.75
C LYS A 112 -5.51 5.87 17.37
N TRP A 113 -4.42 5.55 18.06
CA TRP A 113 -3.68 4.31 17.88
C TRP A 113 -4.08 3.26 18.91
N TYR A 114 -4.26 2.03 18.46
CA TYR A 114 -4.67 0.90 19.27
C TYR A 114 -3.68 -0.25 19.14
N ASN A 115 -3.28 -0.80 20.29
CA ASN A 115 -2.57 -2.07 20.33
C ASN A 115 -3.55 -3.16 19.90
N SER A 116 -3.28 -3.77 18.75
CA SER A 116 -4.19 -4.70 18.10
C SER A 116 -3.51 -6.05 17.91
N THR A 117 -4.29 -7.05 17.53
CA THR A 117 -3.80 -8.41 17.26
C THR A 117 -4.46 -8.95 16.01
N VAL A 118 -3.67 -9.55 15.12
CA VAL A 118 -4.19 -10.27 13.96
C VAL A 118 -4.87 -11.53 14.48
N LEU A 119 -6.18 -11.63 14.30
CA LEU A 119 -6.99 -12.78 14.72
C LEU A 119 -7.04 -13.84 13.63
N GLU A 120 -7.06 -13.43 12.36
CA GLU A 120 -7.22 -14.32 11.22
C GLU A 120 -6.64 -13.70 9.93
N VAL A 121 -6.20 -14.56 9.01
CA VAL A 121 -5.79 -14.19 7.65
C VAL A 121 -6.57 -15.04 6.65
N LYS A 122 -7.23 -14.40 5.67
CA LYS A 122 -7.92 -15.09 4.58
C LYS A 122 -7.62 -14.42 3.24
N TYR A 123 -7.99 -15.09 2.15
CA TYR A 123 -7.90 -14.54 0.81
C TYR A 123 -9.28 -14.53 0.15
N GLU A 124 -9.75 -13.34 -0.24
CA GLU A 124 -11.06 -13.15 -0.87
C GLU A 124 -10.92 -12.65 -2.30
N LEU A 125 -11.85 -13.03 -3.18
CA LEU A 125 -11.91 -12.49 -4.53
C LEU A 125 -12.58 -11.12 -4.46
N ASN A 126 -11.86 -10.09 -4.90
CA ASN A 126 -12.42 -8.76 -5.04
C ASN A 126 -13.38 -8.75 -6.24
N ALA A 127 -14.67 -8.50 -5.98
CA ALA A 127 -15.71 -8.57 -7.01
C ALA A 127 -15.55 -7.52 -8.13
N THR A 128 -14.86 -6.41 -7.87
CA THR A 128 -14.69 -5.31 -8.82
C THR A 128 -13.41 -5.45 -9.64
N SER A 129 -12.29 -5.80 -9.00
CA SER A 129 -11.00 -5.95 -9.70
C SER A 129 -10.79 -7.36 -10.25
N GLY A 130 -11.55 -8.36 -9.77
CA GLY A 130 -11.34 -9.77 -10.10
C GLY A 130 -10.06 -10.36 -9.50
N LEU A 131 -9.33 -9.59 -8.68
CA LEU A 131 -8.08 -10.02 -8.06
C LEU A 131 -8.32 -10.66 -6.70
N ARG A 132 -7.44 -11.58 -6.31
CA ARG A 132 -7.48 -12.21 -4.99
C ARG A 132 -6.75 -11.32 -3.99
N GLU A 133 -7.46 -10.80 -3.00
CA GLU A 133 -6.96 -9.89 -1.99
C GLU A 133 -6.73 -10.60 -0.67
N ARG A 134 -5.65 -10.21 0.01
CA ARG A 134 -5.31 -10.73 1.33
C ARG A 134 -5.98 -9.89 2.40
N MET A 135 -6.80 -10.55 3.22
CA MET A 135 -7.64 -9.95 4.23
C MET A 135 -7.16 -10.34 5.63
N LEU A 136 -6.99 -9.34 6.49
CA LEU A 136 -6.61 -9.48 7.90
C LEU A 136 -7.81 -9.18 8.79
N HIS A 137 -8.16 -10.10 9.68
CA HIS A 137 -9.11 -9.83 10.76
C HIS A 137 -8.32 -9.30 11.95
N ILE A 138 -8.53 -8.04 12.31
CA ILE A 138 -7.78 -7.38 13.38
C ILE A 138 -8.68 -7.14 14.58
N GLY A 139 -8.24 -7.62 15.74
CA GLY A 139 -8.86 -7.38 17.04
C GLY A 139 -8.21 -6.20 17.76
N TYR A 140 -9.05 -5.27 18.21
CA TYR A 140 -8.74 -4.12 19.04
C TYR A 140 -8.98 -4.47 20.51
N ARG A 141 -7.93 -4.38 21.35
CA ARG A 141 -8.09 -4.61 22.80
C ARG A 141 -8.97 -3.53 23.42
N ILE A 142 -10.02 -3.94 24.13
CA ILE A 142 -10.87 -3.04 24.90
C ILE A 142 -10.36 -3.00 26.34
N TYR A 143 -9.45 -2.08 26.63
CA TYR A 143 -8.85 -1.98 27.95
C TYR A 143 -9.86 -1.54 29.01
N HIS A 144 -9.91 -2.28 30.12
CA HIS A 144 -10.79 -2.02 31.25
C HIS A 144 -10.14 -2.50 32.55
N SER A 145 -10.34 -1.76 33.65
CA SER A 145 -9.66 -2.04 34.93
C SER A 145 -10.05 -3.38 35.56
N GLN A 146 -11.20 -3.93 35.18
CA GLN A 146 -11.68 -5.24 35.59
C GLN A 146 -11.60 -6.30 34.48
N GLY A 147 -10.83 -6.04 33.42
CA GLY A 147 -10.75 -6.93 32.26
C GLY A 147 -10.35 -8.37 32.61
N GLU A 148 -10.91 -9.33 31.89
CA GLU A 148 -10.66 -10.77 32.10
C GLU A 148 -9.29 -11.24 31.56
N GLU A 149 -8.72 -10.53 30.59
CA GLU A 149 -7.40 -10.83 30.01
C GLU A 149 -6.37 -9.75 30.36
N GLU A 150 -5.07 -10.09 30.36
CA GLU A 150 -3.96 -9.18 30.69
C GLU A 150 -2.89 -9.17 29.59
N ASP A 151 -2.50 -7.99 29.11
CA ASP A 151 -1.39 -7.86 28.16
C ASP A 151 -0.03 -7.96 28.87
N PRO A 152 1.12 -8.16 28.17
CA PRO A 152 2.43 -8.30 28.84
C PRO A 152 2.93 -7.06 29.60
N ARG A 153 2.22 -5.94 29.53
CA ARG A 153 2.50 -4.74 30.32
C ARG A 153 1.67 -4.71 31.61
N GLY A 154 0.84 -5.72 31.85
CA GLY A 154 -0.05 -5.81 33.01
C GLY A 154 -1.38 -5.08 32.83
N CYS A 155 -1.72 -4.65 31.62
CA CYS A 155 -2.96 -3.92 31.37
C CYS A 155 -4.12 -4.89 31.06
N ARG A 156 -5.20 -4.77 31.83
CA ARG A 156 -6.40 -5.61 31.69
C ARG A 156 -7.32 -5.18 30.55
N TYR A 157 -7.93 -6.13 29.85
CA TYR A 157 -8.89 -5.88 28.76
C TYR A 157 -10.01 -6.94 28.69
N ASP A 158 -11.17 -6.53 28.17
CA ASP A 158 -12.36 -7.37 27.97
C ASP A 158 -12.52 -7.71 26.47
N GLY A 159 -11.88 -8.79 26.05
CA GLY A 159 -11.98 -9.31 24.69
C GLY A 159 -11.53 -8.33 23.59
N TRP A 160 -12.16 -8.45 22.42
CA TRP A 160 -11.77 -7.74 21.20
C TRP A 160 -13.00 -7.14 20.49
N ALA A 161 -12.95 -5.85 20.13
CA ALA A 161 -13.71 -5.38 18.97
C ALA A 161 -12.91 -5.76 17.72
N ALA A 162 -13.52 -6.27 16.64
CA ALA A 162 -12.75 -6.76 15.50
C ALA A 162 -13.29 -6.27 14.15
N LYS A 163 -12.38 -6.08 13.19
CA LYS A 163 -12.70 -5.61 11.83
C LYS A 163 -11.74 -6.20 10.79
N TRP A 164 -12.24 -6.40 9.58
CA TRP A 164 -11.45 -6.87 8.44
C TRP A 164 -10.75 -5.71 7.72
N TYR A 165 -9.48 -5.92 7.35
CA TYR A 165 -8.62 -5.00 6.62
C TYR A 165 -8.01 -5.68 5.40
N ASN A 166 -7.90 -4.97 4.29
CA ASN A 166 -7.10 -5.42 3.14
C ASN A 166 -5.62 -5.09 3.41
N SER A 167 -4.73 -6.08 3.31
CA SER A 167 -3.28 -5.93 3.54
C SER A 167 -2.44 -5.92 2.28
N THR A 168 -3.08 -6.05 1.12
CA THR A 168 -2.45 -6.05 -0.21
C THR A 168 -2.19 -4.64 -0.63
#